data_AF-V5G974-F1
#
_entry.id   AF-V5G974-F1
#
_cell.length_a   1.000
_cell.length_b   1.000
_cell.length_c   1.000
_cell.angle_alpha   90.00
_cell.angle_beta   90.00
_cell.angle_gamma   90.00
#
_symmetry.space_group_name_H-M   'P 1'
#
loop_
_entity.id
_entity.type
_entity.pdbx_description
1 polymer ?
#
loop_
_entity_poly.entity_id
_entity_poly.type
_entity_poly.pdbx_seq_one_letter_code
_entity_poly.pdbx_strand_id
1 'polypeptide(L)'
;KMLKTQIVECSAVANWIFSKEMTGEFTKMYLWEILHLTIKKMNKHVIKLGAELSEAREKLARAESSDEESEDENDTEKPTEEMVERMEEKLEAAQADQKNLFLIIFQRFIMILSEHLVRCDTDGRDYNTHWYKWTIGRLQQVFLAHHEQVQKYSSTLETLLFTQDLDHHILEVFQ
;
A
#
# COMPACT_ATOMS: atom_id res chain seq x y z
N LYS A 1 15.53 6.84 6.53
CA LYS A 1 16.56 7.31 5.57
C LYS A 1 16.74 6.32 4.40
N MET A 2 16.79 5.01 4.65
CA MET A 2 16.96 3.97 3.61
C MET A 2 15.82 3.92 2.57
N LEU A 3 14.55 4.02 3.01
CA LEU A 3 13.41 4.12 2.08
C LEU A 3 13.50 5.34 1.15
N LYS A 4 13.96 6.50 1.66
CA LYS A 4 14.05 7.74 0.86
C LYS A 4 15.19 7.70 -0.17
N THR A 5 16.17 6.83 0.04
CA THR A 5 17.33 6.61 -0.83
C THR A 5 17.16 5.39 -1.73
N GLN A 6 15.95 4.80 -1.78
CA GLN A 6 15.63 3.57 -2.51
C GLN A 6 16.52 2.37 -2.16
N ILE A 7 17.18 2.39 -1.00
CA ILE A 7 18.02 1.27 -0.53
C ILE A 7 17.15 0.04 -0.18
N VAL A 8 15.88 0.26 0.15
CA VAL A 8 14.93 -0.79 0.52
C VAL A 8 13.57 -0.49 -0.10
N GLU A 9 12.92 -1.50 -0.65
CA GLU A 9 11.53 -1.42 -1.15
C GLU A 9 10.51 -1.43 -0.01
N CYS A 10 9.33 -0.84 -0.23
CA CYS A 10 8.28 -0.83 0.79
C CYS A 10 7.80 -2.25 1.14
N SER A 11 7.78 -3.15 0.16
CA SER A 11 7.49 -4.58 0.30
C SER A 11 8.46 -5.28 1.27
N ALA A 12 9.76 -4.96 1.18
CA ALA A 12 10.79 -5.52 2.06
C ALA A 12 10.61 -5.06 3.51
N VAL A 13 10.23 -3.79 3.73
CA VAL A 13 9.91 -3.30 5.09
C VAL A 13 8.69 -4.00 5.65
N ALA A 14 7.63 -4.19 4.86
CA ALA A 14 6.46 -4.94 5.29
C ALA A 14 6.84 -6.38 5.69
N ASN A 15 7.60 -7.10 4.85
CA ASN A 15 8.06 -8.45 5.18
C ASN A 15 8.93 -8.50 6.45
N TRP A 16 9.80 -7.52 6.65
CA TRP A 16 10.65 -7.43 7.84
C TRP A 16 9.84 -7.26 9.13
N ILE A 17 8.77 -6.45 9.12
CA ILE A 17 7.93 -6.23 10.31
C ILE A 17 7.27 -7.54 10.80
N PHE A 18 6.90 -8.43 9.88
CA PHE A 18 6.29 -9.73 10.18
C PHE A 18 7.31 -10.88 10.24
N SER A 19 8.60 -10.57 10.26
CA SER A 19 9.67 -11.57 10.31
C SER A 19 9.81 -12.19 11.70
N LYS A 20 10.49 -13.35 11.78
CA LYS A 20 10.72 -14.05 13.05
C LYS A 20 11.60 -13.22 13.98
N GLU A 21 12.52 -12.46 13.41
CA GLU A 21 13.44 -11.56 14.11
C GLU A 21 12.66 -10.46 14.88
N MET A 22 11.52 -10.02 14.36
CA MET A 22 10.70 -8.97 14.96
C MET A 22 9.65 -9.49 15.96
N THR A 23 9.54 -10.81 16.18
CA THR A 23 8.50 -11.37 17.06
C THR A 23 8.57 -10.82 18.50
N GLY A 24 9.78 -10.63 19.05
CA GLY A 24 9.96 -10.07 20.39
C GLY A 24 9.56 -8.59 20.51
N GLU A 25 9.54 -7.88 19.38
CA GLU A 25 9.27 -6.45 19.29
C GLU A 25 7.87 -6.15 18.73
N PHE A 26 7.14 -7.17 18.29
CA PHE A 26 5.91 -7.03 17.49
C PHE A 26 4.82 -6.15 18.15
N THR A 27 4.76 -6.14 19.48
CA THR A 27 3.80 -5.33 20.25
C THR A 27 4.29 -3.92 20.57
N LYS A 28 5.50 -3.53 20.12
CA LYS A 28 6.01 -2.17 20.32
C LYS A 28 5.46 -1.21 19.28
N MET A 29 5.11 -0.01 19.72
CA MET A 29 4.50 1.04 18.89
C MET A 29 5.34 1.39 17.65
N TYR A 30 6.67 1.44 17.78
CA TYR A 30 7.55 1.92 16.72
C TYR A 30 7.47 1.05 15.45
N LEU A 31 7.24 -0.27 15.56
CA LEU A 31 7.09 -1.13 14.37
C LEU A 31 5.88 -0.73 13.54
N TRP A 32 4.78 -0.42 14.20
CA TRP A 32 3.54 0.00 13.54
C TRP A 32 3.66 1.42 12.98
N GLU A 33 4.37 2.31 13.67
CA GLU A 33 4.73 3.62 13.11
C GLU A 33 5.55 3.47 11.83
N ILE A 34 6.54 2.57 11.80
CA ILE A 34 7.32 2.27 10.60
C ILE A 34 6.42 1.73 9.47
N LEU A 35 5.49 0.81 9.79
CA LEU A 35 4.53 0.29 8.81
C LEU A 35 3.69 1.41 8.20
N HIS A 36 3.04 2.21 9.03
CA HIS A 36 2.17 3.29 8.56
C HIS A 36 2.94 4.37 7.80
N LEU A 37 4.17 4.71 8.23
CA LEU A 37 5.03 5.64 7.50
C LEU A 37 5.45 5.07 6.13
N THR A 38 5.66 3.76 6.04
CA THR A 38 5.99 3.08 4.78
C THR A 38 4.81 3.13 3.82
N ILE A 39 3.60 2.82 4.28
CA ILE A 39 2.37 2.92 3.47
C ILE A 39 2.15 4.37 3.03
N LYS A 40 2.21 5.34 3.95
CA LYS A 40 2.06 6.78 3.63
C LYS A 40 3.07 7.23 2.57
N LYS A 41 4.31 6.76 2.64
CA LYS A 41 5.34 7.07 1.65
C LYS A 41 4.96 6.54 0.26
N MET A 42 4.48 5.30 0.19
CA MET A 42 4.03 4.70 -1.08
C MET A 42 2.82 5.44 -1.64
N ASN A 43 1.82 5.74 -0.81
CA ASN A 43 0.64 6.49 -1.23
C ASN A 43 1.02 7.87 -1.78
N LYS A 44 1.90 8.60 -1.07
CA LYS A 44 2.39 9.91 -1.51
C LYS A 44 3.16 9.83 -2.84
N HIS A 45 3.88 8.73 -3.08
CA HIS A 45 4.60 8.54 -4.34
C HIS A 45 3.63 8.39 -5.52
N VAL A 46 2.61 7.54 -5.38
CA VAL A 46 1.57 7.35 -6.41
C VAL A 46 0.80 8.64 -6.68
N ILE A 47 0.40 9.37 -5.63
CA ILE A 47 -0.31 10.64 -5.76
C ILE A 47 0.54 11.67 -6.52
N LYS A 48 1.84 11.75 -6.20
CA LYS A 48 2.77 12.67 -6.87
C LYS A 48 2.90 12.36 -8.36
N LEU A 49 3.12 11.09 -8.72
CA LEU A 49 3.20 10.67 -10.13
C LEU A 49 1.88 10.93 -10.87
N GLY A 50 0.74 10.68 -10.24
CA GLY A 50 -0.57 10.96 -10.83
C GLY A 50 -0.80 12.45 -11.10
N ALA A 51 -0.40 13.31 -10.17
CA ALA A 51 -0.48 14.76 -10.35
C ALA A 51 0.46 15.25 -11.48
N GLU A 52 1.71 14.77 -11.50
CA GLU A 52 2.70 15.11 -12.53
C GLU A 52 2.23 14.68 -13.93
N LEU A 53 1.66 13.48 -14.05
CA LEU A 53 1.10 12.99 -15.31
C LEU A 53 -0.10 13.83 -15.77
N SER A 54 -1.01 14.15 -14.85
CA SER A 54 -2.18 14.99 -15.17
C SER A 54 -1.76 16.37 -15.67
N GLU A 55 -0.75 16.98 -15.06
CA GLU A 55 -0.20 18.28 -15.48
C GLU A 55 0.48 18.18 -16.86
N ALA A 56 1.24 17.11 -17.12
CA ALA A 56 1.89 16.90 -18.41
C ALA A 56 0.87 16.71 -19.54
N ARG A 57 -0.17 15.91 -19.32
CA ARG A 57 -1.28 15.72 -20.28
C ARG A 57 -2.01 17.03 -20.58
N GLU A 58 -2.29 17.85 -19.57
CA GLU A 58 -2.95 19.15 -19.75
C GLU A 58 -2.09 20.13 -20.56
N LYS A 59 -0.77 20.17 -20.31
CA LYS A 59 0.16 21.01 -21.08
C LYS A 59 0.24 20.59 -22.54
N LEU A 60 0.29 19.27 -22.81
CA LEU A 60 0.31 18.75 -24.16
C LEU A 60 -0.98 19.09 -24.92
N ALA A 61 -2.15 18.85 -24.32
CA ALA A 61 -3.44 19.17 -24.92
C ALA A 61 -3.61 20.67 -25.24
N ARG A 62 -3.11 21.57 -24.37
CA ARG A 62 -3.10 23.01 -24.64
C ARG A 62 -2.18 23.37 -25.81
N ALA A 63 -1.02 22.73 -25.90
CA ALA A 63 -0.05 22.97 -26.97
C ALA A 63 -0.59 22.51 -28.34
N GLU A 64 -1.36 21.43 -28.40
CA GLU A 64 -2.02 20.96 -29.63
C GLU A 64 -3.23 21.82 -30.03
N SER A 65 -3.90 22.47 -29.07
CA SER A 65 -5.05 23.35 -29.34
C SER A 65 -4.68 24.75 -29.81
N SER A 66 -3.43 25.17 -29.61
CA SER A 66 -2.95 26.51 -29.93
C SER A 66 -2.17 26.45 -31.24
N ASP A 67 -2.90 26.47 -32.36
CA ASP A 67 -2.32 26.64 -33.70
C ASP A 67 -1.51 27.95 -33.73
N GLU A 68 -0.23 27.82 -34.09
CA GLU A 68 0.71 28.83 -34.60
C GLU A 68 0.35 30.31 -34.36
N GLU A 69 0.78 30.92 -33.24
CA GLU A 69 1.21 32.34 -33.13
C GLU A 69 1.39 32.72 -31.64
N SER A 70 2.52 32.35 -31.05
CA SER A 70 3.12 33.11 -29.92
C SER A 70 4.54 32.59 -29.69
N GLU A 71 5.51 33.35 -30.20
CA GLU A 71 6.92 33.28 -29.82
C GLU A 71 7.11 33.79 -28.37
N ASP A 72 6.40 33.22 -27.39
CA ASP A 72 6.73 33.47 -26.00
C ASP A 72 7.82 32.49 -25.58
N GLU A 73 9.05 33.00 -25.60
CA GLU A 73 10.29 32.43 -25.06
C GLU A 73 10.19 32.14 -23.55
N ASN A 74 9.35 31.18 -23.16
CA ASN A 74 9.56 30.46 -21.92
C ASN A 74 9.96 29.03 -22.25
N ASP A 75 11.27 28.81 -22.10
CA ASP A 75 12.07 27.57 -22.23
C ASP A 75 11.63 26.46 -21.25
N THR A 76 10.32 26.30 -21.02
CA THR A 76 9.77 25.10 -20.41
C THR A 76 9.54 24.09 -21.52
N GLU A 77 10.51 23.19 -21.67
CA GLU A 77 10.49 21.99 -22.51
C GLU A 77 9.06 21.39 -22.53
N LYS A 78 8.36 21.55 -23.66
CA LYS A 78 6.99 21.05 -23.83
C LYS A 78 7.02 19.52 -23.67
N PRO A 79 6.14 18.91 -22.84
CA PRO A 79 6.12 17.46 -22.70
C PRO A 79 5.80 16.83 -24.06
N THR A 80 6.63 15.91 -24.55
CA THR A 80 6.32 15.15 -25.75
C THR A 80 5.34 14.01 -25.43
N GLU A 81 4.66 13.48 -26.45
CA GLU A 81 3.80 12.29 -26.29
C GLU A 81 4.59 11.11 -25.68
N GLU A 82 5.82 10.88 -26.13
CA GLU A 82 6.71 9.84 -25.57
C GLU A 82 7.04 10.08 -24.08
N MET A 83 7.20 11.34 -23.66
CA MET A 83 7.40 11.67 -22.24
C MET A 83 6.14 11.36 -21.42
N VAL A 84 4.95 11.66 -21.95
CA VAL A 84 3.67 11.36 -21.29
C VAL A 84 3.47 9.86 -21.17
N GLU A 85 3.68 9.09 -22.24
CA GLU A 85 3.62 7.62 -22.23
C GLU A 85 4.56 7.02 -21.17
N ARG A 86 5.81 7.48 -21.11
CA ARG A 86 6.76 7.04 -20.08
C ARG A 86 6.34 7.42 -18.66
N MET A 87 5.63 8.53 -18.47
CA MET A 87 5.08 8.91 -17.16
C MET A 87 3.88 8.02 -16.78
N GLU A 88 3.08 7.58 -17.74
CA GLU A 88 1.99 6.63 -17.57
C GLU A 88 2.52 5.27 -17.10
N GLU A 89 3.50 4.71 -17.81
CA GLU A 89 4.14 3.45 -17.43
C GLU A 89 4.69 3.48 -15.99
N LYS A 90 5.33 4.60 -15.61
CA LYS A 90 5.85 4.81 -14.24
C LYS A 90 4.73 4.85 -13.21
N LEU A 91 3.62 5.52 -13.52
CA LEU A 91 2.47 5.59 -12.63
C LEU A 91 1.82 4.21 -12.46
N GLU A 92 1.66 3.45 -13.55
CA GLU A 92 1.11 2.09 -13.50
C GLU A 92 1.99 1.17 -12.66
N ALA A 93 3.31 1.20 -12.86
CA ALA A 93 4.26 0.44 -12.05
C ALA A 93 4.15 0.82 -10.55
N ALA A 94 4.09 2.11 -10.23
CA ALA A 94 3.94 2.56 -8.84
C ALA A 94 2.60 2.16 -8.22
N GLN A 95 1.51 2.14 -9.00
CA GLN A 95 0.21 1.66 -8.56
C GLN A 95 0.20 0.15 -8.32
N ALA A 96 0.90 -0.62 -9.16
CA ALA A 96 1.09 -2.06 -8.97
C ALA A 96 1.88 -2.34 -7.69
N ASP A 97 2.96 -1.60 -7.45
CA ASP A 97 3.76 -1.71 -6.21
C ASP A 97 2.95 -1.33 -4.97
N GLN A 98 2.13 -0.28 -5.04
CA GLN A 98 1.22 0.10 -3.97
C GLN A 98 0.21 -1.02 -3.67
N LYS A 99 -0.43 -1.57 -4.71
CA LYS A 99 -1.36 -2.70 -4.56
C LYS A 99 -0.67 -3.90 -3.92
N ASN A 100 0.51 -4.27 -4.42
CA ASN A 100 1.30 -5.39 -3.91
C ASN A 100 1.71 -5.17 -2.45
N LEU A 101 2.05 -3.94 -2.05
CA LEU A 101 2.35 -3.62 -0.65
C LEU A 101 1.16 -3.93 0.27
N PHE A 102 -0.06 -3.51 -0.10
CA PHE A 102 -1.26 -3.82 0.68
C PHE A 102 -1.53 -5.32 0.72
N LEU A 103 -1.42 -6.02 -0.42
CA LEU A 103 -1.60 -7.48 -0.48
C LEU A 103 -0.64 -8.20 0.46
N ILE A 104 0.65 -7.84 0.46
CA ILE A 104 1.65 -8.43 1.35
C ILE A 104 1.28 -8.17 2.81
N ILE A 105 0.90 -6.94 3.17
CA ILE A 105 0.55 -6.59 4.55
C ILE A 105 -0.64 -7.42 5.03
N PHE A 106 -1.73 -7.46 4.26
CA PHE A 106 -2.93 -8.21 4.63
C PHE A 106 -2.69 -9.71 4.65
N GLN A 107 -1.98 -10.25 3.67
CA GLN A 107 -1.62 -11.67 3.66
C GLN A 107 -0.79 -12.05 4.90
N ARG A 108 0.17 -11.21 5.32
CA ARG A 108 0.96 -11.44 6.52
C ARG A 108 0.11 -11.40 7.79
N PHE A 109 -0.81 -10.45 7.91
CA PHE A 109 -1.77 -10.41 9.02
C PHE A 109 -2.63 -11.67 9.08
N ILE A 110 -3.25 -12.04 7.96
CA ILE A 110 -4.08 -13.25 7.85
C ILE A 110 -3.27 -14.47 8.29
N MET A 111 -2.06 -14.65 7.75
CA MET A 111 -1.20 -15.78 8.05
C MET A 111 -0.92 -15.91 9.56
N ILE A 112 -0.49 -14.84 10.24
CA ILE A 112 -0.14 -14.92 11.67
C ILE A 112 -1.37 -15.04 12.57
N LEU A 113 -2.50 -14.43 12.19
CA LEU A 113 -3.75 -14.54 12.95
C LEU A 113 -4.32 -15.94 12.82
N SER A 114 -4.37 -16.49 11.61
CA SER A 114 -4.80 -17.87 11.36
C SER A 114 -3.90 -18.88 12.08
N GLU A 115 -2.57 -18.70 12.05
CA GLU A 115 -1.64 -19.55 12.79
C GLU A 115 -1.94 -19.54 14.30
N HIS A 116 -2.19 -18.36 14.87
CA HIS A 116 -2.54 -18.22 16.29
C HIS A 116 -3.88 -18.89 16.62
N LEU A 117 -4.91 -18.67 15.81
CA LEU A 117 -6.24 -19.26 16.00
C LEU A 117 -6.18 -20.79 15.96
N VAL A 118 -5.53 -21.36 14.93
CA VAL A 118 -5.36 -22.81 14.77
C VAL A 118 -4.57 -23.40 15.94
N ARG A 119 -3.52 -22.71 16.41
CA ARG A 119 -2.73 -23.16 17.55
C ARG A 119 -3.54 -23.16 18.85
N CYS A 120 -4.32 -22.11 19.11
CA CYS A 120 -5.18 -22.04 20.28
C CYS A 120 -6.25 -23.14 20.26
N ASP A 121 -6.87 -23.39 19.11
CA ASP A 121 -7.83 -24.49 18.93
C ASP A 121 -7.18 -25.86 19.20
N THR A 122 -6.02 -26.12 18.58
CA THR A 122 -5.26 -27.38 18.76
C THR A 122 -4.87 -27.62 20.21
N ASP A 123 -4.47 -26.57 20.92
CA ASP A 123 -4.04 -26.64 22.31
C ASP A 123 -5.21 -26.60 23.31
N GLY A 124 -6.45 -26.44 22.84
CA GLY A 124 -7.63 -26.29 23.69
C GLY A 124 -7.59 -25.04 24.58
N ARG A 125 -6.98 -23.96 24.10
CA ARG A 125 -6.77 -22.70 24.83
C ARG A 125 -7.59 -21.56 24.22
N ASP A 126 -7.98 -20.61 25.06
CA ASP A 126 -8.64 -19.38 24.59
C ASP A 126 -7.72 -18.60 23.64
N TYR A 127 -8.26 -18.27 22.45
CA TYR A 127 -7.54 -17.48 21.46
C TYR A 127 -7.42 -16.01 21.86
N ASN A 128 -8.29 -15.51 22.74
CA ASN A 128 -8.49 -14.09 23.05
C ASN A 128 -7.39 -13.51 23.97
N THR A 129 -6.14 -13.74 23.58
CA THR A 129 -4.93 -13.32 24.27
C THR A 129 -4.65 -11.83 24.06
N HIS A 130 -3.75 -11.27 24.88
CA HIS A 130 -3.27 -9.90 24.68
C HIS A 130 -2.63 -9.70 23.29
N TRP A 131 -1.85 -10.67 22.84
CA TRP A 131 -1.23 -10.64 21.51
C TRP A 131 -2.30 -10.62 20.42
N TYR A 132 -3.32 -11.47 20.51
CA TYR A 132 -4.42 -11.50 19.54
C TYR A 132 -5.15 -10.16 19.44
N LYS A 133 -5.59 -9.62 20.59
CA LYS A 133 -6.28 -8.31 20.65
C LYS A 133 -5.44 -7.19 20.07
N TRP A 134 -4.14 -7.22 20.33
CA TRP A 134 -3.21 -6.26 19.76
C TRP A 134 -3.11 -6.40 18.23
N THR A 135 -2.87 -7.62 17.73
CA THR A 135 -2.66 -7.90 16.31
C THR A 135 -3.92 -7.58 15.49
N ILE A 136 -5.10 -8.02 15.96
CA ILE A 136 -6.37 -7.76 15.26
C ILE A 136 -6.70 -6.25 15.27
N GLY A 137 -6.38 -5.54 16.36
CA GLY A 137 -6.52 -4.08 16.43
C GLY A 137 -5.57 -3.34 15.47
N ARG A 138 -4.39 -3.89 15.19
CA ARG A 138 -3.47 -3.34 14.18
C ARG A 138 -3.94 -3.59 12.76
N LEU A 139 -4.54 -4.73 12.48
CA LEU A 139 -5.20 -4.99 11.21
C LEU A 139 -6.33 -3.97 10.98
N GLN A 140 -7.22 -3.79 11.95
CA GLN A 140 -8.27 -2.77 11.93
C GLN A 140 -7.71 -1.37 11.69
N GLN A 141 -6.62 -1.02 12.36
CA GLN A 141 -5.98 0.28 12.18
C GLN A 141 -5.49 0.50 10.74
N VAL A 142 -4.98 -0.52 10.06
CA VAL A 142 -4.55 -0.40 8.65
C VAL A 142 -5.75 -0.11 7.75
N PHE A 143 -6.89 -0.78 7.96
CA PHE A 143 -8.13 -0.50 7.25
C PHE A 143 -8.60 0.94 7.44
N LEU A 144 -8.69 1.40 8.69
CA LEU A 144 -9.19 2.73 9.01
C LEU A 144 -8.25 3.85 8.52
N ALA A 145 -6.95 3.69 8.71
CA ALA A 145 -5.98 4.74 8.41
C ALA A 145 -5.75 4.95 6.90
N HIS A 146 -6.06 3.95 6.07
CA HIS A 146 -5.79 3.95 4.62
C HIS A 146 -7.01 3.52 3.79
N HIS A 147 -8.21 3.81 4.29
CA HIS A 147 -9.47 3.31 3.74
C HIS A 147 -9.64 3.61 2.25
N GLU A 148 -9.23 4.80 1.78
CA GLU A 148 -9.32 5.18 0.37
C GLU A 148 -8.57 4.20 -0.55
N GLN A 149 -7.36 3.83 -0.15
CA GLN A 149 -6.53 2.91 -0.94
C GLN A 149 -7.01 1.47 -0.81
N VAL A 150 -7.47 1.06 0.38
CA VAL A 150 -8.07 -0.27 0.57
C VAL A 150 -9.31 -0.41 -0.30
N GLN A 151 -10.21 0.57 -0.29
CA GLN A 151 -11.45 0.56 -1.07
C GLN A 151 -11.16 0.43 -2.57
N LYS A 152 -10.13 1.11 -3.07
CA LYS A 152 -9.67 0.97 -4.48
C LYS A 152 -9.30 -0.48 -4.83
N TYR A 153 -8.84 -1.27 -3.87
CA TYR A 153 -8.42 -2.65 -4.06
C TYR A 153 -9.41 -3.69 -3.49
N SER A 154 -10.58 -3.28 -3.00
CA SER A 154 -11.54 -4.13 -2.26
C SER A 154 -11.86 -5.42 -3.01
N SER A 155 -12.22 -5.32 -4.29
CA SER A 155 -12.54 -6.51 -5.11
C SER A 155 -11.39 -7.52 -5.18
N THR A 156 -10.14 -7.07 -5.28
CA THR A 156 -8.99 -7.99 -5.26
C THR A 156 -8.80 -8.58 -3.86
N LEU A 157 -8.97 -7.78 -2.81
CA LEU A 157 -8.84 -8.23 -1.42
C LEU A 157 -9.88 -9.30 -1.07
N GLU A 158 -11.14 -9.09 -1.45
CA GLU A 158 -12.25 -10.04 -1.30
C GLU A 158 -11.98 -11.35 -2.06
N THR A 159 -11.49 -11.23 -3.30
CA THR A 159 -11.31 -12.40 -4.17
C THR A 159 -10.10 -13.25 -3.77
N LEU A 160 -9.02 -12.63 -3.29
CA LEU A 160 -7.74 -13.32 -3.08
C LEU A 160 -7.37 -13.56 -1.62
N LEU A 161 -7.85 -12.74 -0.68
CA LEU A 161 -7.37 -12.75 0.71
C LEU A 161 -8.50 -12.95 1.72
N PHE A 162 -9.57 -12.16 1.61
CA PHE A 162 -10.71 -12.18 2.52
C PHE A 162 -11.87 -12.98 1.94
N THR A 163 -11.58 -14.23 1.58
CA THR A 163 -12.55 -15.18 1.00
C THR A 163 -13.45 -15.77 2.08
N GLN A 164 -14.56 -16.39 1.69
CA GLN A 164 -15.52 -17.01 2.63
C GLN A 164 -14.91 -18.14 3.47
N ASP A 165 -13.82 -18.75 3.02
CA ASP A 165 -13.11 -19.80 3.75
C ASP A 165 -12.17 -19.25 4.85
N LEU A 166 -11.99 -17.94 4.95
CA LEU A 166 -11.19 -17.31 5.99
C LEU A 166 -11.93 -17.38 7.33
N ASP A 167 -11.18 -17.58 8.42
CA ASP A 167 -11.74 -17.58 9.77
C ASP A 167 -12.58 -16.32 10.04
N HIS A 168 -13.81 -16.52 10.52
CA HIS A 168 -14.78 -15.45 10.74
C HIS A 168 -14.25 -14.30 11.59
N HIS A 169 -13.41 -14.56 12.60
CA HIS A 169 -12.89 -13.50 13.46
C HIS A 169 -11.95 -12.53 12.71
N ILE A 170 -11.28 -13.01 11.65
CA ILE A 170 -10.43 -12.18 10.79
C ILE A 170 -11.30 -11.53 9.71
N LEU A 171 -12.27 -12.27 9.16
CA LEU A 171 -13.15 -11.78 8.10
C LEU A 171 -14.05 -10.62 8.58
N GLU A 172 -14.53 -10.65 9.82
CA GLU A 172 -15.33 -9.57 10.43
C GLU A 172 -14.60 -8.23 10.48
N VAL A 173 -13.27 -8.21 10.43
CA VAL A 173 -12.49 -6.96 10.38
C VAL A 173 -12.58 -6.28 9.02
N PHE A 174 -12.88 -7.04 7.98
CA PHE A 174 -12.99 -6.55 6.61
C PHE A 174 -14.41 -6.05 6.27
N GLN A 175 -15.44 -6.56 6.95
CA GLN A 175 -16.85 -6.25 6.73
C GLN A 175 -17.30 -4.99 7.48
#